data_AF-A0A8C6ZYL3-F1
#
_entry.id   AF-A0A8C6ZYL3-F1
#
_cell.length_a   1.000
_cell.length_b   1.000
_cell.length_c   1.000
_cell.angle_alpha   90.00
_cell.angle_beta   90.00
_cell.angle_gamma   90.00
#
_symmetry.space_group_name_H-M   'P 1'
#
loop_
_entity.id
_entity.type
_entity.pdbx_description
1 polymer ?
#
loop_
_entity_poly.entity_id
_entity_poly.type
_entity_poly.pdbx_seq_one_letter_code
_entity_poly.pdbx_strand_id
1 'polypeptide(L)'
;GHGAEHCAGMRQGGGQGAGPVPRAAGAAVALLGTQPRVFTCSDSCQKGWRLLYILTAYYKCSEVLKPFLLAFLQDAGGRPGVPGVARISKACEQNLRKTLQFGGRCLFPSSMELKAMVAGRSAKRQLFLLPGGIERHLKIKTCSVALDVIEELCSEMGLQRPEAFDEYILFVVSDRGEGSTGCCGGHRAGPPC
;
A
#
# COMPACT_ATOMS: atom_id res chain seq x y z
N GLY A 1 -24.49 -52.78 -39.58
CA GLY A 1 -23.27 -51.96 -39.46
C GLY A 1 -22.82 -52.06 -38.03
N HIS A 2 -21.76 -52.83 -37.78
CA HIS A 2 -20.39 -52.31 -37.62
C HIS A 2 -20.33 -51.49 -36.32
N GLY A 3 -19.81 -52.04 -35.22
CA GLY A 3 -18.43 -52.54 -35.08
C GLY A 3 -17.68 -51.47 -34.26
N ALA A 4 -16.79 -51.74 -33.33
CA ALA A 4 -16.00 -52.90 -32.98
C ALA A 4 -15.48 -52.60 -31.54
N GLU A 5 -15.34 -53.60 -30.66
CA GLU A 5 -14.01 -54.08 -30.20
C GLU A 5 -13.32 -53.15 -29.19
N HIS A 6 -12.55 -53.56 -28.19
CA HIS A 6 -12.12 -54.84 -27.63
C HIS A 6 -11.15 -54.41 -26.53
N CYS A 7 -11.23 -54.98 -25.34
CA CYS A 7 -10.06 -55.29 -24.51
C CYS A 7 -10.48 -56.27 -23.43
N ALA A 8 -10.29 -57.54 -23.79
CA ALA A 8 -10.39 -58.71 -22.95
C ALA A 8 -9.12 -58.90 -22.09
N GLY A 9 -9.26 -59.71 -21.04
CA GLY A 9 -8.18 -60.31 -20.27
C GLY A 9 -8.60 -60.51 -18.81
N MET A 10 -9.46 -61.48 -18.45
CA MET A 10 -9.12 -62.88 -18.07
C MET A 10 -7.97 -62.97 -17.04
N ARG A 11 -8.02 -63.73 -15.93
CA ARG A 11 -8.88 -64.86 -15.53
C ARG A 11 -8.62 -65.21 -14.05
N GLN A 12 -9.65 -65.80 -13.42
CA GLN A 12 -9.67 -66.88 -12.41
C GLN A 12 -9.06 -66.69 -11.00
N GLY A 13 -9.91 -66.95 -10.00
CA GLY A 13 -9.84 -68.26 -9.32
C GLY A 13 -9.61 -68.24 -7.80
N GLY A 14 -10.62 -68.69 -7.04
CA GLY A 14 -10.41 -69.63 -5.92
C GLY A 14 -10.12 -69.07 -4.52
N GLY A 15 -11.13 -69.16 -3.65
CA GLY A 15 -11.10 -69.98 -2.43
C GLY A 15 -10.11 -69.69 -1.27
N GLN A 16 -10.73 -69.58 -0.09
CA GLN A 16 -10.25 -69.98 1.25
C GLN A 16 -9.37 -69.01 2.05
N GLY A 17 -9.67 -68.99 3.36
CA GLY A 17 -8.63 -68.94 4.39
C GLY A 17 -8.62 -67.65 5.20
N ALA A 18 -9.15 -67.73 6.42
CA ALA A 18 -8.93 -66.75 7.47
C ALA A 18 -7.42 -66.53 7.74
N GLY A 19 -7.02 -65.27 7.84
CA GLY A 19 -5.75 -64.83 8.38
C GLY A 19 -5.91 -63.41 8.95
N PRO A 20 -5.43 -63.10 10.17
CA PRO A 20 -5.64 -61.79 10.77
C PRO A 20 -4.55 -60.78 10.38
N VAL A 21 -4.95 -59.51 10.42
CA VAL A 21 -4.19 -58.24 10.42
C VAL A 21 -3.76 -57.71 9.03
N PRO A 22 -4.26 -56.51 8.67
CA PRO A 22 -3.33 -55.39 8.52
C PRO A 22 -3.81 -54.08 9.18
N ARG A 23 -2.80 -53.24 9.41
CA ARG A 23 -2.80 -51.94 10.08
C ARG A 23 -3.60 -50.88 9.30
N ALA A 24 -3.95 -49.85 10.08
CA ALA A 24 -4.15 -48.46 9.69
C ALA A 24 -5.48 -48.08 9.00
N ALA A 25 -6.37 -47.49 9.79
CA ALA A 25 -6.98 -46.19 9.46
C ALA A 25 -7.55 -45.60 10.75
N GLY A 26 -7.03 -44.44 11.13
CA GLY A 26 -7.32 -43.79 12.39
C GLY A 26 -8.81 -43.53 12.60
N ALA A 27 -9.25 -43.85 13.81
CA ALA A 27 -10.50 -43.36 14.37
C ALA A 27 -10.57 -41.84 14.23
N ALA A 28 -11.65 -41.37 13.61
CA ALA A 28 -12.04 -39.97 13.63
C ALA A 28 -12.39 -39.60 15.08
N VAL A 29 -11.37 -39.17 15.84
CA VAL A 29 -11.56 -38.54 17.15
C VAL A 29 -11.78 -37.06 16.88
N ALA A 30 -13.01 -36.63 17.11
CA ALA A 30 -13.37 -35.24 17.28
C ALA A 30 -12.45 -34.60 18.33
N LEU A 31 -11.56 -33.72 17.89
CA LEU A 31 -11.04 -32.66 18.74
C LEU A 31 -11.72 -31.39 18.28
N LEU A 32 -12.57 -30.86 19.16
CA LEU A 32 -13.06 -29.51 19.14
C LEU A 32 -11.87 -28.58 18.89
N GLY A 33 -11.75 -28.12 17.65
CA GLY A 33 -10.92 -26.99 17.31
C GLY A 33 -11.52 -25.76 17.96
N THR A 34 -11.20 -25.50 19.23
CA THR A 34 -10.99 -24.14 19.67
C THR A 34 -9.75 -23.64 18.96
N GLN A 35 -9.89 -23.41 17.64
CA GLN A 35 -9.03 -22.49 16.94
C GLN A 35 -9.06 -21.23 17.81
N PRO A 36 -7.90 -20.68 18.23
CA PRO A 36 -7.91 -19.32 18.73
C PRO A 36 -8.69 -18.54 17.67
N ARG A 37 -9.71 -17.77 18.08
CA ARG A 37 -10.36 -16.83 17.19
C ARG A 37 -9.26 -15.88 16.74
N VAL A 38 -8.55 -16.27 15.68
CA VAL A 38 -7.77 -15.39 14.86
C VAL A 38 -8.84 -14.41 14.42
N PHE A 39 -8.85 -13.23 15.04
CA PHE A 39 -9.57 -12.10 14.51
C PHE A 39 -8.97 -11.90 13.13
N THR A 40 -9.51 -12.60 12.13
CA THR A 40 -9.27 -12.29 10.75
C THR A 40 -9.71 -10.84 10.66
N CYS A 41 -8.74 -9.94 10.57
CA CYS A 41 -8.95 -8.52 10.39
C CYS A 41 -9.76 -8.39 9.10
N SER A 42 -11.08 -8.43 9.29
CA SER A 42 -12.16 -8.37 8.32
C SER A 42 -11.93 -7.19 7.38
N ASP A 43 -12.60 -7.20 6.23
CA ASP A 43 -12.67 -6.05 5.32
C ASP A 43 -12.88 -4.71 6.07
N SER A 44 -13.61 -4.72 7.20
CA SER A 44 -13.76 -3.58 8.12
C SER A 44 -12.45 -3.06 8.72
N CYS A 45 -11.56 -3.94 9.15
CA CYS A 45 -10.27 -3.57 9.74
C CYS A 45 -9.33 -2.99 8.66
N GLN A 46 -9.31 -3.55 7.45
CA GLN A 46 -8.59 -2.95 6.32
C GLN A 46 -9.14 -1.57 5.95
N LYS A 47 -10.47 -1.38 5.97
CA LYS A 47 -11.11 -0.07 5.81
C LYS A 47 -10.68 0.91 6.90
N GLY A 48 -10.61 0.48 8.16
CA GLY A 48 -10.12 1.28 9.28
C GLY A 48 -8.68 1.77 9.08
N TRP A 49 -7.78 0.90 8.63
CA TRP A 49 -6.40 1.29 8.31
C TRP A 49 -6.30 2.27 7.15
N ARG A 50 -7.13 2.11 6.10
CA ARG A 50 -7.20 3.05 4.97
C ARG A 50 -7.72 4.42 5.42
N LEU A 51 -8.72 4.45 6.31
CA LEU A 51 -9.20 5.70 6.90
C LEU A 51 -8.10 6.37 7.72
N LEU A 52 -7.39 5.62 8.56
CA LEU A 52 -6.28 6.13 9.35
C LEU A 52 -5.14 6.67 8.47
N TYR A 53 -4.85 6.02 7.35
CA TYR A 53 -3.88 6.48 6.37
C TYR A 53 -4.24 7.86 5.80
N ILE A 54 -5.53 8.08 5.51
CA ILE A 54 -6.03 9.40 5.11
C ILE A 54 -5.89 10.37 6.27
N LEU A 55 -6.44 10.08 7.46
CA LEU A 55 -6.43 11.02 8.59
C LEU A 55 -5.02 11.50 8.97
N THR A 56 -4.06 10.58 9.03
CA THR A 56 -2.65 10.88 9.36
C THR A 56 -1.96 11.76 8.31
N ALA A 57 -2.51 11.91 7.11
CA ALA A 57 -1.99 12.79 6.07
C ALA A 57 -2.58 14.21 6.07
N TYR A 58 -3.71 14.43 6.76
CA TYR A 58 -4.45 15.70 6.70
C TYR A 58 -4.43 16.45 8.03
N TYR A 59 -4.44 15.73 9.15
CA TYR A 59 -4.66 16.35 10.45
C TYR A 59 -3.49 16.12 11.40
N LYS A 60 -3.07 17.21 12.06
CA LYS A 60 -2.19 17.12 13.22
C LYS A 60 -2.99 16.53 14.38
N CYS A 61 -2.40 15.59 15.10
CA CYS A 61 -2.92 15.16 16.39
C CYS A 61 -2.48 16.15 17.48
N SER A 62 -3.16 16.14 18.62
CA SER A 62 -2.73 16.94 19.78
C SER A 62 -1.39 16.43 20.32
N GLU A 63 -0.61 17.31 20.96
CA GLU A 63 0.67 16.91 21.57
C GLU A 63 0.49 15.83 22.65
N VAL A 64 -0.67 15.80 23.30
CA VAL A 64 -1.03 14.73 24.26
C VAL A 64 -1.22 13.39 23.55
N LEU A 65 -1.91 13.34 22.40
CA LEU A 65 -2.19 12.10 21.67
C LEU A 65 -0.98 11.57 20.89
N LYS A 66 -0.12 12.46 20.41
CA LYS A 66 1.05 12.18 19.56
C LYS A 66 1.93 11.00 20.02
N PRO A 67 2.43 10.93 21.26
CA PRO A 67 3.29 9.82 21.67
C PRO A 67 2.55 8.47 21.63
N PHE A 68 1.28 8.44 22.03
CA PHE A 68 0.48 7.22 22.01
C PHE A 68 0.18 6.75 20.59
N LEU A 69 -0.16 7.68 19.70
CA LEU A 69 -0.46 7.36 18.30
C LEU A 69 0.78 6.85 17.56
N LEU A 70 1.95 7.47 17.76
CA LEU A 70 3.20 7.01 17.17
C LEU A 70 3.59 5.62 17.68
N ALA A 71 3.51 5.40 19.00
CA ALA A 71 3.79 4.09 19.59
C ALA A 71 2.86 3.00 19.05
N PHE A 72 1.56 3.29 18.94
CA PHE A 72 0.58 2.38 18.35
C PHE A 72 0.93 2.00 16.90
N LEU A 73 1.30 2.98 16.06
CA LEU A 73 1.65 2.74 14.66
C LEU A 73 2.94 1.91 14.51
N GLN A 74 3.92 2.14 15.39
CA GLN A 74 5.18 1.39 15.39
C GLN A 74 4.96 -0.06 15.82
N ASP A 75 4.22 -0.27 16.90
CA ASP A 75 3.89 -1.60 17.40
C ASP A 75 3.07 -2.40 16.39
N ALA A 76 2.02 -1.80 15.81
CA ALA A 76 1.23 -2.42 14.76
C ALA A 76 2.05 -2.73 13.49
N GLY A 77 3.12 -1.97 13.23
CA GLY A 77 4.08 -2.21 12.17
C GLY A 77 4.97 -3.44 12.40
N GLY A 78 5.29 -3.74 13.66
CA GLY A 78 6.18 -4.82 14.08
C GLY A 78 5.51 -6.17 14.34
N ARG A 79 4.18 -6.20 14.52
CA ARG A 79 3.44 -7.43 14.84
C ARG A 79 3.44 -8.44 13.68
N PRO A 80 4.06 -9.63 13.83
CA PRO A 80 3.93 -10.70 12.85
C PRO A 80 2.52 -11.31 12.93
N GLY A 81 1.84 -11.49 11.79
CA GLY A 81 0.58 -12.25 11.73
C GLY A 81 -0.61 -11.58 11.04
N VAL A 82 -0.54 -10.29 10.68
CA VAL A 82 -1.60 -9.64 9.89
C VAL A 82 -1.03 -9.15 8.55
N PRO A 83 -1.24 -9.90 7.44
CA PRO A 83 -0.74 -9.51 6.12
C PRO A 83 -1.18 -8.10 5.72
N GLY A 84 -0.24 -7.28 5.27
CA GLY A 84 -0.50 -5.93 4.77
C GLY A 84 -0.63 -4.82 5.82
N VAL A 85 -0.93 -5.14 7.10
CA VAL A 85 -1.04 -4.14 8.18
C VAL A 85 0.29 -3.45 8.45
N ALA A 86 1.39 -4.20 8.45
CA ALA A 86 2.72 -3.64 8.68
C ALA A 86 3.06 -2.50 7.69
N ARG A 87 2.72 -2.68 6.41
CA ARG A 87 3.01 -1.70 5.36
C ARG A 87 2.17 -0.43 5.51
N ILE A 88 0.86 -0.57 5.77
CA ILE A 88 -0.03 0.59 5.94
C ILE A 88 0.27 1.33 7.25
N SER A 89 0.58 0.61 8.33
CA SER A 89 0.96 1.21 9.61
C SER A 89 2.22 2.06 9.47
N LYS A 90 3.27 1.53 8.82
CA LYS A 90 4.50 2.28 8.53
C LYS A 90 4.25 3.51 7.65
N ALA A 91 3.30 3.42 6.71
CA ALA A 91 2.93 4.55 5.88
C ALA A 91 2.14 5.62 6.66
N CYS A 92 1.22 5.21 7.54
CA CYS A 92 0.54 6.12 8.48
C CYS A 92 1.53 6.84 9.41
N GLU A 93 2.54 6.13 9.92
CA GLU A 93 3.60 6.70 10.76
C GLU A 93 4.39 7.78 10.01
N GLN A 94 4.79 7.49 8.77
CA GLN A 94 5.48 8.45 7.90
C GLN A 94 4.61 9.67 7.59
N ASN A 95 3.34 9.46 7.25
CA ASN A 95 2.38 10.53 6.99
C ASN A 95 2.24 11.42 8.22
N LEU A 96 2.02 10.82 9.40
CA LEU A 96 1.85 11.57 10.65
C LEU A 96 3.07 12.44 10.97
N ARG A 97 4.29 11.90 10.85
CA ARG A 97 5.51 12.68 11.07
C ARG A 97 5.61 13.88 10.13
N LYS A 98 5.36 13.67 8.83
CA LYS A 98 5.37 14.74 7.83
C LYS A 98 4.28 15.77 8.12
N THR A 99 3.08 15.34 8.45
CA THR A 99 1.95 16.23 8.76
C THR A 99 2.18 17.07 10.02
N LEU A 100 2.83 16.51 11.04
CA LEU A 100 3.23 17.27 12.23
C LEU A 100 4.28 18.34 11.88
N GLN A 101 5.27 17.99 11.05
CA GLN A 101 6.38 18.87 10.69
C GLN A 101 5.99 19.98 9.69
N PHE A 102 5.33 19.61 8.60
CA PHE A 102 5.07 20.51 7.46
C PHE A 102 3.61 20.93 7.32
N GLY A 103 2.72 20.41 8.15
CA GLY A 103 1.27 20.57 7.98
C GLY A 103 0.65 19.45 7.13
N GLY A 104 -0.67 19.36 7.19
CA GLY A 104 -1.43 18.35 6.45
C GLY A 104 -1.70 18.73 5.01
N ARG A 105 -2.18 17.77 4.22
CA ARG A 105 -2.69 18.02 2.87
C ARG A 105 -3.88 18.98 2.90
N CYS A 106 -3.92 19.89 1.93
CA CYS A 106 -5.04 20.81 1.74
C CYS A 106 -6.07 20.32 0.71
N LEU A 107 -5.70 19.36 -0.14
CA LEU A 107 -6.55 18.83 -1.20
C LEU A 107 -6.82 17.35 -0.98
N PHE A 108 -8.09 16.98 -1.11
CA PHE A 108 -8.57 15.61 -1.05
C PHE A 108 -7.88 14.70 -2.06
N PRO A 109 -7.77 13.38 -1.79
CA PRO A 109 -7.13 12.46 -2.72
C PRO A 109 -8.02 12.29 -3.96
N SER A 110 -7.40 12.26 -5.12
CA SER A 110 -8.06 11.96 -6.38
C SER A 110 -8.63 10.53 -6.41
N SER A 111 -9.57 10.26 -7.31
CA SER A 111 -10.11 8.92 -7.53
C SER A 111 -9.01 7.89 -7.89
N MET A 112 -7.93 8.33 -8.54
CA MET A 112 -6.78 7.49 -8.88
C MET A 112 -5.93 7.17 -7.65
N GLU A 113 -5.67 8.15 -6.77
CA GLU A 113 -5.00 7.92 -5.48
C GLU A 113 -5.80 6.94 -4.61
N LEU A 114 -7.13 7.10 -4.54
CA LEU A 114 -8.00 6.21 -3.78
C LEU A 114 -7.97 4.77 -4.33
N LYS A 115 -8.10 4.60 -5.65
CA LYS A 115 -7.98 3.27 -6.30
C LYS A 115 -6.62 2.63 -6.02
N ALA A 116 -5.54 3.41 -6.08
CA ALA A 116 -4.20 2.92 -5.77
C ALA A 116 -4.06 2.50 -4.29
N MET A 117 -4.58 3.29 -3.36
CA MET A 117 -4.60 2.98 -1.94
C MET A 117 -5.35 1.68 -1.63
N VAL A 118 -6.51 1.47 -2.25
CA VAL A 118 -7.29 0.22 -2.11
C VAL A 118 -6.49 -0.98 -2.61
N ALA A 119 -5.76 -0.82 -3.72
CA ALA A 119 -4.85 -1.82 -4.27
C ALA A 119 -3.53 -1.98 -3.47
N GLY A 120 -3.41 -1.34 -2.30
CA GLY A 120 -2.23 -1.47 -1.46
C GLY A 120 -0.99 -0.73 -1.97
N ARG A 121 -1.16 0.31 -2.80
CA ARG A 121 -0.07 1.18 -3.23
C ARG A 121 -0.11 2.48 -2.42
N SER A 122 1.06 2.94 -1.97
CA SER A 122 1.23 4.17 -1.18
C SER A 122 2.20 5.15 -1.83
N ALA A 123 2.56 4.91 -3.10
CA ALA A 123 3.42 5.77 -3.89
C ALA A 123 2.99 5.75 -5.36
N LYS A 124 3.15 6.91 -6.01
CA LYS A 124 3.01 7.10 -7.46
C LYS A 124 4.40 7.29 -8.06
N ARG A 125 4.71 6.60 -9.15
CA ARG A 125 5.92 6.88 -9.93
C ARG A 125 5.65 8.11 -10.80
N GLN A 126 6.39 9.18 -10.56
CA GLN A 126 6.21 10.48 -11.22
C GLN A 126 7.48 10.81 -12.01
N LEU A 127 7.30 11.24 -13.25
CA LEU A 127 8.36 11.78 -14.09
C LEU A 127 8.64 13.22 -13.66
N PHE A 128 9.92 13.51 -13.45
CA PHE A 128 10.53 14.82 -13.22
C PHE A 128 11.49 15.11 -14.37
N LEU A 129 11.48 16.34 -14.84
CA LEU A 129 12.35 16.82 -15.91
C LEU A 129 13.41 17.72 -15.29
N LEU A 130 14.67 17.37 -15.49
CA LEU A 130 15.82 18.18 -15.10
C LEU A 130 16.27 19.06 -16.27
N PRO A 131 17.00 20.16 -15.99
CA PRO A 131 17.65 20.95 -17.03
C PRO A 131 18.48 20.07 -17.98
N GLY A 132 18.46 20.41 -19.27
CA GLY A 132 19.12 19.60 -20.30
C GLY A 132 18.28 18.43 -20.83
N GLY A 133 16.99 18.37 -20.50
CA GLY A 133 16.06 17.35 -21.04
C GLY A 133 16.22 15.97 -20.40
N ILE A 134 16.84 15.90 -19.22
CA ILE A 134 17.07 14.64 -18.52
C ILE A 134 15.80 14.23 -17.78
N GLU A 135 15.32 13.03 -18.07
CA GLU A 135 14.14 12.44 -17.44
C GLU A 135 14.49 11.60 -16.20
N ARG A 136 13.83 11.87 -15.07
CA ARG A 136 14.00 11.10 -13.82
C ARG A 136 12.67 10.68 -13.24
N HIS A 137 12.57 9.44 -12.81
CA HIS A 137 11.36 8.89 -12.22
C HIS A 137 11.53 8.71 -10.73
N LEU A 138 10.79 9.48 -9.93
CA LEU A 138 10.77 9.35 -8.47
C LEU A 138 9.46 8.77 -7.96
N LYS A 139 9.49 8.21 -6.75
CA LYS A 139 8.30 7.69 -6.08
C LYS A 139 7.74 8.75 -5.13
N ILE A 140 6.64 9.37 -5.53
CA ILE A 140 5.93 10.37 -4.74
C ILE A 140 4.91 9.69 -3.85
N LYS A 141 4.97 9.99 -2.55
CA LYS A 141 4.04 9.49 -1.53
C LYS A 141 2.99 10.55 -1.20
N THR A 142 1.96 10.16 -0.44
CA THR A 142 0.83 11.03 -0.10
C THR A 142 1.22 12.33 0.61
N CYS A 143 2.21 12.30 1.52
CA CYS A 143 2.71 13.47 2.25
C CYS A 143 4.10 13.94 1.78
N SER A 144 4.52 13.58 0.57
CA SER A 144 5.76 14.11 -0.01
C SER A 144 5.64 15.63 -0.16
N VAL A 145 6.62 16.36 0.35
CA VAL A 145 6.76 17.81 0.15
C VAL A 145 7.75 18.10 -0.96
N ALA A 146 7.74 19.32 -1.52
CA ALA A 146 8.67 19.71 -2.58
C ALA A 146 10.14 19.49 -2.19
N LEU A 147 10.47 19.76 -0.92
CA LEU A 147 11.80 19.55 -0.38
C LEU A 147 12.25 18.08 -0.49
N ASP A 148 11.37 17.11 -0.23
CA ASP A 148 11.71 15.67 -0.33
C ASP A 148 12.20 15.31 -1.74
N VAL A 149 11.54 15.89 -2.74
CA VAL A 149 11.84 15.64 -4.15
C VAL A 149 13.14 16.33 -4.55
N ILE A 150 13.35 17.57 -4.10
CA ILE A 150 14.57 18.33 -4.38
C ILE A 150 15.78 17.62 -3.77
N GLU A 151 15.70 17.23 -2.50
CA GLU A 151 16.76 16.50 -1.80
C GLU A 151 17.10 15.19 -2.52
N GLU A 152 16.09 14.41 -2.94
CA GLU A 152 16.30 13.14 -3.65
C GLU A 152 17.00 13.36 -5.02
N LEU A 153 16.56 14.35 -5.81
CA LEU A 153 17.18 14.68 -7.09
C LEU A 153 18.61 15.23 -6.92
N CYS A 154 18.82 16.14 -5.97
CA CYS A 154 20.14 16.70 -5.68
C CYS A 154 21.10 15.61 -5.22
N SER A 155 20.66 14.71 -4.36
CA SER A 155 21.46 13.56 -3.93
C SER A 155 21.86 12.66 -5.10
N GLU A 156 20.94 12.36 -6.04
CA GLU A 156 21.25 11.61 -7.26
C GLU A 156 22.27 12.33 -8.17
N MET A 157 22.31 13.66 -8.14
CA MET A 157 23.27 14.48 -8.88
C MET A 157 24.60 14.70 -8.13
N GLY A 158 24.77 14.12 -6.94
CA GLY A 158 25.97 14.28 -6.12
C GLY A 158 26.03 15.61 -5.35
N LEU A 159 24.92 16.34 -5.26
CA LEU A 159 24.79 17.57 -4.51
C LEU A 159 24.27 17.26 -3.11
N GLN A 160 25.18 17.20 -2.14
CA GLN A 160 24.87 16.84 -0.74
C GLN A 160 24.95 18.03 0.23
N ARG A 161 25.27 19.21 -0.29
CA ARG A 161 25.35 20.43 0.51
C ARG A 161 23.94 21.01 0.73
N PRO A 162 23.53 21.32 1.97
CA PRO A 162 22.20 21.86 2.25
C PRO A 162 21.88 23.13 1.46
N GLU A 163 22.88 24.00 1.27
CA GLU A 163 22.69 25.27 0.53
C GLU A 163 22.34 25.03 -0.94
N ALA A 164 22.70 23.87 -1.50
CA ALA A 164 22.35 23.54 -2.87
C ALA A 164 20.84 23.33 -3.04
N PHE A 165 20.11 22.88 -2.03
CA PHE A 165 18.67 22.62 -2.15
C PHE A 165 17.86 23.90 -2.34
N ASP A 166 18.34 25.02 -1.79
CA ASP A 166 17.72 26.34 -1.91
C ASP A 166 17.86 26.93 -3.32
N GLU A 167 18.76 26.40 -4.15
CA GLU A 167 18.96 26.83 -5.54
C GLU A 167 17.95 26.19 -6.51
N TYR A 168 17.20 25.18 -6.07
CA TYR A 168 16.25 24.44 -6.92
C TYR A 168 14.80 24.73 -6.56
N ILE A 169 13.97 24.79 -7.59
CA ILE A 169 12.51 24.89 -7.46
C ILE A 169 11.82 23.84 -8.32
N LEU A 170 10.62 23.45 -7.91
CA LEU A 170 9.73 22.61 -8.72
C LEU A 170 8.68 23.48 -9.38
N PHE A 171 8.43 23.24 -10.66
CA PHE A 171 7.30 23.80 -11.37
C PHE A 171 6.56 22.69 -12.11
N VAL A 172 5.26 22.91 -12.31
CA VAL A 172 4.40 21.95 -13.00
C VAL A 172 4.31 22.36 -14.46
N VAL A 173 4.77 21.49 -15.36
CA VAL A 173 4.49 21.63 -16.80
C VAL A 173 3.18 20.93 -17.08
N SER A 174 2.20 21.69 -17.54
CA SER A 174 0.95 21.14 -18.07
C SER A 174 0.92 21.42 -19.56
N ASP A 175 0.80 20.37 -20.37
CA ASP A 175 0.55 20.54 -21.80
C ASP A 175 -0.85 21.16 -21.95
N ARG A 176 -0.90 22.47 -22.22
CA ARG A 176 -2.13 23.10 -22.69
C ARG A 176 -2.24 22.68 -24.14
N GLY A 177 -2.85 21.53 -24.37
CA GLY A 177 -3.15 21.08 -25.73
C GLY A 177 -3.71 22.23 -26.55
N GLU A 178 -3.16 22.41 -27.75
CA GLU A 178 -3.71 23.30 -28.77
C GLU A 178 -5.22 23.02 -28.89
N GLY A 179 -6.04 24.02 -28.53
CA GLY A 179 -7.51 23.94 -28.67
C GLY A 179 -8.32 24.05 -27.38
N SER A 180 -8.26 25.21 -26.70
CA SER A 180 -9.47 25.83 -26.14
C SER A 180 -9.16 27.26 -25.67
N THR A 181 -9.77 28.22 -26.35
CA THR A 181 -10.02 29.56 -25.81
C THR A 181 -10.78 29.44 -24.49
N GLY A 182 -10.23 29.99 -23.41
CA GLY A 182 -10.86 29.88 -22.08
C GLY A 182 -10.11 30.56 -20.96
N CYS A 183 -10.24 31.89 -20.91
CA CYS A 183 -10.18 32.80 -19.76
C CYS A 183 -9.03 32.62 -18.73
N CYS A 184 -8.05 33.52 -18.82
CA CYS A 184 -7.24 33.95 -17.68
C CYS A 184 -8.14 34.58 -16.60
N GLY A 185 -8.54 33.80 -15.60
CA GLY A 185 -9.13 34.30 -14.36
C GLY A 185 -8.05 34.43 -13.28
N GLY A 186 -7.51 35.63 -13.10
CA GLY A 186 -6.65 35.95 -11.96
C GLY A 186 -7.46 35.94 -10.67
N HIS A 187 -7.23 34.95 -9.80
CA HIS A 187 -7.76 34.97 -8.43
C HIS A 187 -6.67 35.46 -7.47
N ARG A 188 -6.91 36.65 -6.91
CA ARG A 188 -6.21 37.17 -5.72
C ARG A 188 -6.24 36.14 -4.59
N ALA A 189 -5.08 35.95 -3.95
CA ALA A 189 -4.97 35.29 -2.68
C ALA A 189 -5.74 36.08 -1.60
N GLY A 190 -6.69 35.44 -0.93
CA GLY A 190 -7.23 35.89 0.36
C GLY A 190 -6.42 35.28 1.52
N PRO A 191 -6.48 35.87 2.73
CA PRO A 191 -5.69 35.40 3.86
C PRO A 191 -6.20 34.05 4.40
N PRO A 192 -5.33 33.27 5.07
CA PRO A 192 -5.68 31.96 5.59
C PRO A 192 -6.62 32.06 6.80
N CYS A 193 -7.60 31.16 6.86
CA CYS A 193 -8.38 30.86 8.05
C CYS A 193 -7.57 30.04 9.07
#